data_AF-A0A9E0IAC8-F1
#
_entry.id   AF-A0A9E0IAC8-F1
#
_cell.length_a   1.000
_cell.length_b   1.000
_cell.length_c   1.000
_cell.angle_alpha   90.00
_cell.angle_beta   90.00
_cell.angle_gamma   90.00
#
_symmetry.space_group_name_H-M   'P 1'
#
loop_
_entity.id
_entity.type
_entity.pdbx_description
1 polymer ?
#
loop_
_entity_poly.entity_id
_entity_poly.type
_entity_poly.pdbx_seq_one_letter_code
_entity_poly.pdbx_strand_id
1 'polypeptide(L)'
;MKNQRHLLFASLFLAGTLTYASAPASPKTLSGIVLETQDVEIYTYVRLKTSQGESWAAVSRAPVKKGSTVTLENVNEMQNFESKTLKKTFPVIYFGNLAGSGAAATTSDPHAAMRKAESAGPIKVAKASGANAFTVAELVTGAARLKDKPVRLSAKVVKYNPGIMGKNWIHLQDGTGQAADNSHDILVTSTSEARLGEVLTVSGNLRTNKDFGAGYVYPVLIEDALLQR
;
A
#
# COMPACT_ATOMS: atom_id res chain seq x y z
N MET A 1 -24.96 87.36 19.64
CA MET A 1 -25.37 85.94 19.64
C MET A 1 -24.11 85.09 19.73
N LYS A 2 -23.92 84.44 20.90
CA LYS A 2 -22.85 83.50 21.31
C LYS A 2 -22.90 82.21 20.45
N ASN A 3 -21.93 81.31 20.29
CA ASN A 3 -20.51 81.13 20.63
C ASN A 3 -20.01 79.91 19.81
N GLN A 4 -18.71 79.86 19.51
CA GLN A 4 -17.83 78.68 19.25
C GLN A 4 -18.33 77.46 18.44
N ARG A 5 -17.66 77.21 17.30
CA ARG A 5 -17.58 75.90 16.64
C ARG A 5 -16.19 75.31 16.92
N HIS A 6 -16.15 74.19 17.63
CA HIS A 6 -14.95 73.38 17.78
C HIS A 6 -15.24 71.92 17.41
N LEU A 7 -14.14 71.30 16.97
CA LEU A 7 -13.76 69.90 17.03
C LEU A 7 -14.02 68.98 15.83
N LEU A 8 -12.86 68.58 15.30
CA LEU A 8 -12.55 67.45 14.44
C LEU A 8 -13.22 66.15 14.90
N PHE A 9 -13.63 65.34 13.94
CA PHE A 9 -13.59 63.88 14.07
C PHE A 9 -12.93 63.29 12.81
N ALA A 10 -11.71 62.81 12.99
CA ALA A 10 -11.01 61.96 12.04
C ALA A 10 -11.55 60.53 12.23
N SER A 11 -12.30 60.02 11.25
CA SER A 11 -12.72 58.63 11.20
C SER A 11 -11.68 57.81 10.45
N LEU A 12 -10.84 57.12 11.22
CA LEU A 12 -9.88 56.12 10.76
C LEU A 12 -10.65 54.86 10.35
N PHE A 13 -10.74 54.59 9.04
CA PHE A 13 -11.23 53.31 8.51
C PHE A 13 -10.17 52.24 8.73
N LEU A 14 -10.32 51.43 9.78
CA LEU A 14 -9.52 50.23 10.00
C LEU A 14 -10.14 49.09 9.18
N ALA A 15 -9.59 48.84 8.00
CA ALA A 15 -9.94 47.70 7.17
C ALA A 15 -9.44 46.40 7.85
N GLY A 16 -10.35 45.71 8.54
CA GLY A 16 -10.10 44.37 9.07
C GLY A 16 -10.02 43.37 7.93
N THR A 17 -8.82 42.91 7.59
CA THR A 17 -8.63 41.74 6.75
C THR A 17 -9.14 40.50 7.52
N LEU A 18 -10.32 40.00 7.14
CA LEU A 18 -10.76 38.67 7.51
C LEU A 18 -9.82 37.65 6.86
N THR A 19 -8.83 37.20 7.61
CA THR A 19 -8.09 35.98 7.29
C THR A 19 -9.05 34.80 7.45
N TYR A 20 -9.51 34.23 6.34
CA TYR A 20 -10.11 32.89 6.35
C TYR A 20 -9.02 31.91 6.77
N ALA A 21 -8.97 31.59 8.06
CA ALA A 21 -8.23 30.43 8.53
C ALA A 21 -8.88 29.19 7.87
N SER A 22 -8.19 28.58 6.93
CA SER A 22 -8.58 27.26 6.42
C SER A 22 -8.53 26.30 7.61
N ALA A 23 -9.69 25.86 8.09
CA ALA A 23 -9.76 24.80 9.08
C ALA A 23 -9.02 23.56 8.50
N PRO A 24 -8.16 22.89 9.28
CA PRO A 24 -7.58 21.64 8.83
C PRO A 24 -8.72 20.66 8.58
N ALA A 25 -8.79 20.11 7.36
CA ALA A 25 -9.76 19.08 7.01
C ALA A 25 -9.59 17.92 7.99
N SER A 26 -10.61 17.69 8.82
CA SER A 26 -10.60 16.58 9.76
C SER A 26 -10.45 15.27 8.98
N PRO A 27 -9.62 14.33 9.43
CA PRO A 27 -9.52 13.03 8.78
C PRO A 27 -10.92 12.41 8.74
N LYS A 28 -11.38 12.02 7.54
CA LYS A 28 -12.67 11.34 7.41
C LYS A 28 -12.56 10.01 8.14
N THR A 29 -13.37 9.86 9.19
CA THR A 29 -13.48 8.63 9.97
C THR A 29 -14.87 8.03 9.79
N LEU A 30 -14.96 6.71 9.89
CA LEU A 30 -16.22 5.97 9.79
C LEU A 30 -16.28 4.94 10.91
N SER A 31 -17.18 5.12 11.86
CA SER A 31 -17.35 4.19 12.99
C SER A 31 -18.67 3.44 12.90
N GLY A 32 -18.64 2.16 13.28
CA GLY A 32 -19.86 1.34 13.30
C GLY A 32 -19.65 -0.05 13.88
N ILE A 33 -20.77 -0.74 14.09
CA ILE A 33 -20.79 -2.13 14.52
C ILE A 33 -20.70 -3.03 13.30
N VAL A 34 -19.80 -4.01 13.31
CA VAL A 34 -19.62 -4.96 12.21
C VAL A 34 -20.80 -5.93 12.16
N LEU A 35 -21.58 -5.86 11.09
CA LEU A 35 -22.70 -6.77 10.82
C LEU A 35 -22.25 -8.02 10.06
N GLU A 36 -21.23 -7.87 9.21
CA GLU A 36 -20.75 -8.90 8.30
C GLU A 36 -19.29 -8.64 7.96
N THR A 37 -18.51 -9.71 7.84
CA THR A 37 -17.13 -9.68 7.34
C THR A 37 -16.96 -10.67 6.20
N GLN A 38 -16.28 -10.25 5.15
CA GLN A 38 -15.89 -11.11 4.04
C GLN A 38 -14.41 -10.90 3.75
N ASP A 39 -13.65 -11.94 4.05
CA ASP A 39 -12.22 -11.96 3.86
C ASP A 39 -11.89 -12.39 2.43
N VAL A 40 -11.25 -11.50 1.68
CA VAL A 40 -10.60 -11.83 0.41
C VAL A 40 -9.09 -11.68 0.54
N GLU A 41 -8.36 -12.03 -0.51
CA GLU A 41 -6.89 -12.19 -0.50
C GLU A 41 -6.15 -11.10 0.30
N ILE A 42 -6.36 -9.82 -0.03
CA ILE A 42 -5.67 -8.69 0.61
C ILE A 42 -6.58 -7.74 1.40
N TYR A 43 -7.90 -7.92 1.35
CA TYR A 43 -8.87 -7.04 2.00
C TYR A 43 -9.85 -7.83 2.87
N THR A 44 -10.31 -7.20 3.94
CA THR A 44 -11.51 -7.61 4.67
C THR A 44 -12.61 -6.60 4.34
N TYR A 45 -13.65 -7.06 3.68
CA TYR A 45 -14.85 -6.28 3.44
C TYR A 45 -15.71 -6.36 4.68
N VAL A 46 -16.09 -5.22 5.23
CA VAL A 46 -16.92 -5.12 6.43
C VAL A 46 -18.19 -4.37 6.11
N ARG A 47 -19.33 -4.92 6.54
CA ARG A 47 -20.60 -4.20 6.53
C ARG A 47 -20.80 -3.62 7.91
N LEU A 48 -20.86 -2.30 8.01
CA LEU A 48 -20.93 -1.56 9.25
C LEU A 48 -22.33 -1.00 9.44
N LYS A 49 -22.87 -1.15 10.66
CA LYS A 49 -24.00 -0.35 11.13
C LYS A 49 -23.46 0.94 11.73
N THR A 50 -23.61 2.02 10.98
CA THR A 50 -23.21 3.38 11.39
C THR A 50 -24.44 4.14 11.91
N SER A 51 -24.24 5.35 12.44
CA SER A 51 -25.35 6.24 12.81
C SER A 51 -26.18 6.72 11.62
N GLN A 52 -25.62 6.71 10.41
CA GLN A 52 -26.26 7.16 9.17
C GLN A 52 -26.89 6.01 8.37
N GLY A 53 -26.77 4.76 8.85
CA GLY A 53 -27.28 3.57 8.17
C GLY A 53 -26.20 2.50 7.99
N GLU A 54 -26.48 1.53 7.13
CA GLU A 54 -25.52 0.47 6.79
C GLU A 54 -24.57 0.92 5.68
N SER A 55 -23.28 0.76 5.90
CA SER A 55 -22.23 1.11 4.93
C SER A 55 -21.28 -0.05 4.73
N TRP A 56 -20.86 -0.27 3.48
CA TRP A 56 -19.77 -1.18 3.19
C TRP A 56 -18.44 -0.46 3.26
N ALA A 57 -17.45 -1.12 3.84
CA ALA A 57 -16.07 -0.66 3.82
C ALA A 57 -15.11 -1.80 3.47
N ALA A 58 -14.01 -1.47 2.81
CA ALA A 58 -12.89 -2.37 2.58
C ALA A 58 -11.70 -1.86 3.37
N VAL A 59 -11.19 -2.72 4.25
CA VAL A 59 -9.97 -2.46 5.02
C VAL A 59 -8.91 -3.47 4.62
N SER A 60 -7.64 -3.13 4.86
CA SER A 60 -6.55 -4.12 4.80
C SER A 60 -6.93 -5.35 5.62
N ARG A 61 -6.63 -6.54 5.08
CA ARG A 61 -7.06 -7.80 5.71
C ARG A 61 -6.71 -7.81 7.19
N ALA A 62 -7.73 -7.96 8.03
CA ALA A 62 -7.61 -7.89 9.48
C ALA A 62 -8.61 -8.85 10.13
N PRO A 63 -8.30 -9.42 11.31
CA PRO A 63 -9.19 -10.34 12.01
C PRO A 63 -10.35 -9.58 12.67
N VAL A 64 -11.25 -9.02 11.86
CA VAL A 64 -12.43 -8.29 12.30
C VAL A 64 -13.56 -9.28 12.57
N LYS A 65 -14.15 -9.21 13.77
CA LYS A 65 -15.25 -10.08 14.17
C LYS A 65 -16.59 -9.37 14.00
N LYS A 66 -17.61 -10.12 13.59
CA LYS A 66 -19.01 -9.66 13.64
C LYS A 66 -19.38 -9.29 15.08
N GLY A 67 -20.10 -8.19 15.25
CA GLY A 67 -20.49 -7.62 16.54
C GLY A 67 -19.45 -6.70 17.17
N SER A 68 -18.22 -6.64 16.65
CA SER A 68 -17.21 -5.68 17.12
C SER A 68 -17.53 -4.27 16.64
N THR A 69 -17.32 -3.28 17.51
CA THR A 69 -17.29 -1.87 17.10
C THR A 69 -15.91 -1.56 16.52
N VAL A 70 -15.88 -0.99 15.32
CA VAL A 70 -14.64 -0.56 14.66
C VAL A 70 -14.75 0.89 14.23
N THR A 71 -13.60 1.57 14.19
CA THR A 71 -13.46 2.90 13.61
C THR A 71 -12.49 2.79 12.46
N LEU A 72 -12.84 3.34 11.31
CA LEU A 72 -11.97 3.48 10.17
C LEU A 72 -11.43 4.92 10.12
N GLU A 73 -10.17 5.05 9.75
CA GLU A 73 -9.45 6.30 9.55
C GLU A 73 -8.98 6.40 8.10
N ASN A 74 -8.71 7.63 7.66
CA ASN A 74 -8.30 7.94 6.29
C ASN A 74 -9.30 7.38 5.26
N VAL A 75 -10.59 7.54 5.56
CA VAL A 75 -11.66 6.96 4.78
C VAL A 75 -11.82 7.71 3.46
N ASN A 76 -11.67 6.98 2.36
CA ASN A 76 -12.01 7.44 1.02
C ASN A 76 -13.28 6.74 0.53
N GLU A 77 -14.19 7.51 -0.05
CA GLU A 77 -15.42 6.97 -0.63
C GLU A 77 -15.19 6.61 -2.08
N MET A 78 -15.65 5.42 -2.48
CA MET A 78 -15.68 4.98 -3.87
C MET A 78 -17.10 4.65 -4.27
N GLN A 79 -17.49 5.10 -5.46
CA GLN A 79 -18.79 4.82 -6.05
C GLN A 79 -18.65 3.78 -7.16
N ASN A 80 -19.68 2.96 -7.34
CA ASN A 80 -19.76 1.91 -8.38
C ASN A 80 -18.55 0.97 -8.42
N PHE A 81 -18.01 0.62 -7.26
CA PHE A 81 -16.84 -0.24 -7.16
C PHE A 81 -17.22 -1.70 -7.39
N GLU A 82 -16.59 -2.34 -8.38
CA GLU A 82 -16.76 -3.77 -8.65
C GLU A 82 -15.67 -4.60 -7.98
N SER A 83 -16.06 -5.49 -7.07
CA SER A 83 -15.18 -6.52 -6.53
C SER A 83 -15.26 -7.78 -7.40
N LYS A 84 -14.21 -8.02 -8.20
CA LYS A 84 -14.10 -9.23 -9.03
C LYS A 84 -14.07 -10.52 -8.20
N THR A 85 -13.44 -10.47 -7.04
CA THR A 85 -13.31 -11.62 -6.14
C THR A 85 -14.65 -11.98 -5.49
N LEU A 86 -15.43 -10.98 -5.07
CA LEU A 86 -16.76 -11.19 -4.51
C LEU A 86 -17.86 -11.30 -5.59
N LYS A 87 -17.51 -11.07 -6.86
CA LYS A 87 -18.45 -10.95 -7.99
C LYS A 87 -19.63 -10.03 -7.65
N LYS A 88 -19.31 -8.89 -7.02
CA LYS A 88 -20.29 -7.95 -6.45
C LYS A 88 -19.91 -6.51 -6.74
N THR A 89 -20.90 -5.73 -7.16
CA THR A 89 -20.77 -4.28 -7.33
C THR A 89 -21.35 -3.56 -6.12
N PHE A 90 -20.58 -2.62 -5.58
CA PHE A 90 -20.97 -1.76 -4.48
C PHE A 90 -21.33 -0.38 -5.03
N PRO A 91 -22.58 0.09 -4.85
CA PRO A 91 -22.96 1.45 -5.25
C PRO A 91 -22.09 2.50 -4.56
N VAL A 92 -21.81 2.29 -3.26
CA VAL A 92 -20.86 3.06 -2.46
C VAL A 92 -20.09 2.09 -1.55
N ILE A 93 -18.78 2.26 -1.46
CA ILE A 93 -17.91 1.56 -0.51
C ILE A 93 -16.83 2.51 0.01
N TYR A 94 -16.46 2.33 1.28
CA TYR A 94 -15.46 3.14 1.95
C TYR A 94 -14.14 2.38 2.08
N PHE A 95 -13.05 2.92 1.56
CA PHE A 95 -11.71 2.37 1.74
C PHE A 95 -11.02 3.12 2.87
N GLY A 96 -10.46 2.40 3.84
CA GLY A 96 -9.77 3.04 4.97
C GLY A 96 -8.96 2.06 5.80
N ASN A 97 -8.35 2.58 6.86
CA ASN A 97 -7.54 1.81 7.81
C ASN A 97 -8.31 1.65 9.13
N LEU A 98 -8.18 0.51 9.81
CA LEU A 98 -8.76 0.38 11.16
C LEU A 98 -7.98 1.25 12.15
N ALA A 99 -8.68 2.09 12.90
CA ALA A 99 -8.12 2.92 13.97
C ALA A 99 -7.39 2.04 14.99
N GLY A 100 -6.19 2.47 15.42
CA GLY A 100 -5.35 1.68 16.33
C GLY A 100 -4.57 0.53 15.67
N SER A 101 -4.79 0.26 14.37
CA SER A 101 -3.75 -0.38 13.56
C SER A 101 -2.70 0.69 13.27
N GLY A 102 -1.52 0.61 13.87
CA GLY A 102 -0.51 1.68 13.90
C GLY A 102 0.08 2.04 12.53
N ALA A 103 -0.72 2.64 11.65
CA ALA A 103 -0.31 3.23 10.40
C ALA A 103 -0.41 4.76 10.53
N ALA A 104 0.67 5.37 11.01
CA ALA A 104 0.86 6.80 10.85
C ALA A 104 0.81 7.16 9.36
N ALA A 105 0.06 8.21 9.03
CA ALA A 105 -0.08 8.72 7.67
C ALA A 105 1.29 9.11 7.08
N THR A 106 1.72 8.42 6.02
CA THR A 106 2.68 8.97 5.07
C THR A 106 2.01 9.08 3.71
N THR A 107 1.91 10.33 3.26
CA THR A 107 1.49 10.74 1.93
C THR A 107 2.35 10.09 0.84
N SER A 108 1.73 9.88 -0.32
CA SER A 108 2.24 9.31 -1.59
C SER A 108 2.54 7.81 -1.62
N ASP A 109 1.48 7.01 -1.70
CA ASP A 109 1.24 5.92 -2.67
C ASP A 109 0.14 4.99 -2.08
N PRO A 110 -1.09 4.96 -2.62
CA PRO A 110 -2.15 4.08 -2.11
C PRO A 110 -1.85 2.57 -2.30
N HIS A 111 -0.77 2.20 -2.99
CA HIS A 111 -0.26 0.82 -3.07
C HIS A 111 0.89 0.51 -2.10
N ALA A 112 1.35 1.49 -1.31
CA ALA A 112 2.40 1.32 -0.30
C ALA A 112 1.88 0.84 1.07
N ALA A 113 0.64 0.37 1.16
CA ALA A 113 0.09 -0.21 2.39
C ALA A 113 0.64 -1.63 2.65
N MET A 114 1.86 -1.63 3.19
CA MET A 114 2.39 -2.52 4.22
C MET A 114 1.55 -3.78 4.55
N ARG A 115 1.93 -4.88 3.91
CA ARG A 115 2.38 -6.06 4.68
C ARG A 115 3.87 -6.23 4.43
N LYS A 116 4.69 -5.66 5.31
CA LYS A 116 5.84 -6.41 5.78
C LYS A 116 5.22 -7.54 6.58
N ALA A 117 5.34 -8.77 6.09
CA ALA A 117 4.93 -9.93 6.87
C ALA A 117 5.55 -9.80 8.26
N GLU A 118 4.72 -9.91 9.29
CA GLU A 118 5.22 -10.13 10.64
C GLU A 118 6.11 -11.38 10.58
N SER A 119 7.34 -11.21 11.04
CA SER A 119 8.47 -12.11 10.81
C SER A 119 8.16 -13.55 11.16
N ALA A 120 7.97 -14.40 10.15
CA ALA A 120 8.01 -15.85 10.28
C ALA A 120 9.46 -16.30 10.46
N GLY A 121 10.06 -16.01 11.62
CA GLY A 121 11.45 -16.33 11.94
C GLY A 121 12.49 -15.70 11.00
N PRO A 122 13.80 -15.87 11.25
CA PRO A 122 14.82 -15.46 10.30
C PRO A 122 14.67 -16.28 9.01
N ILE A 123 14.32 -15.62 7.91
CA ILE A 123 14.36 -16.23 6.57
C ILE A 123 15.82 -16.59 6.30
N LYS A 124 16.07 -17.84 5.91
CA LYS A 124 17.40 -18.31 5.52
C LYS A 124 17.24 -19.34 4.41
N VAL A 125 17.48 -18.90 3.18
CA VAL A 125 17.47 -19.75 1.98
C VAL A 125 18.89 -19.82 1.44
N ALA A 126 19.33 -21.01 1.08
CA ALA A 126 20.65 -21.18 0.47
C ALA A 126 20.69 -20.48 -0.90
N LYS A 127 21.83 -19.86 -1.22
CA LYS A 127 22.08 -19.31 -2.56
C LYS A 127 21.85 -20.41 -3.61
N ALA A 128 21.22 -20.04 -4.74
CA ALA A 128 21.02 -20.96 -5.84
C ALA A 128 22.34 -21.56 -6.33
N SER A 129 22.28 -22.76 -6.90
CA SER A 129 23.41 -23.37 -7.60
C SER A 129 23.38 -23.02 -9.10
N GLY A 130 24.54 -23.13 -9.75
CA GLY A 130 24.69 -22.94 -11.19
C GLY A 130 25.18 -21.55 -11.60
N ALA A 131 25.31 -21.35 -12.91
CA ALA A 131 25.75 -20.09 -13.49
C ALA A 131 24.76 -18.96 -13.18
N ASN A 132 25.28 -17.75 -13.01
CA ASN A 132 24.49 -16.55 -12.70
C ASN A 132 23.64 -16.66 -11.44
N ALA A 133 24.05 -17.50 -10.48
CA ALA A 133 23.39 -17.58 -9.19
C ALA A 133 23.81 -16.42 -8.29
N PHE A 134 22.83 -15.72 -7.72
CA PHE A 134 23.01 -14.59 -6.83
C PHE A 134 22.08 -14.68 -5.62
N THR A 135 22.46 -14.02 -4.53
CA THR A 135 21.57 -13.72 -3.40
C THR A 135 20.74 -12.47 -3.69
N VAL A 136 19.69 -12.22 -2.91
CA VAL A 136 18.87 -11.01 -3.01
C VAL A 136 19.73 -9.76 -2.86
N ALA A 137 20.59 -9.71 -1.84
CA ALA A 137 21.47 -8.57 -1.61
C ALA A 137 22.46 -8.32 -2.76
N GLU A 138 23.04 -9.38 -3.34
CA GLU A 138 23.95 -9.27 -4.49
C GLU A 138 23.22 -8.70 -5.72
N LEU A 139 21.96 -9.09 -5.95
CA LEU A 139 21.17 -8.58 -7.06
C LEU A 139 20.80 -7.10 -6.90
N VAL A 140 20.36 -6.70 -5.70
CA VAL A 140 19.95 -5.31 -5.44
C VAL A 140 21.17 -4.38 -5.43
N THR A 141 22.24 -4.73 -4.72
CA THR A 141 23.45 -3.89 -4.64
C THR A 141 24.30 -3.93 -5.92
N GLY A 142 24.27 -5.04 -6.66
CA GLY A 142 24.96 -5.24 -7.93
C GLY A 142 24.17 -4.81 -9.17
N ALA A 143 22.99 -4.20 -9.00
CA ALA A 143 22.02 -4.01 -10.08
C ALA A 143 22.57 -3.27 -11.30
N ALA A 144 23.44 -2.27 -11.10
CA ALA A 144 24.07 -1.54 -12.19
C ALA A 144 24.92 -2.43 -13.11
N ARG A 145 25.62 -3.43 -12.55
CA ARG A 145 26.48 -4.36 -13.32
C ARG A 145 25.68 -5.50 -13.94
N LEU A 146 24.56 -5.86 -13.31
CA LEU A 146 23.71 -6.99 -13.68
C LEU A 146 22.54 -6.60 -14.57
N LYS A 147 22.38 -5.30 -14.88
CA LYS A 147 21.34 -4.80 -15.77
C LYS A 147 21.30 -5.60 -17.09
N ASP A 148 20.11 -6.04 -17.43
CA ASP A 148 19.75 -6.81 -18.62
C ASP A 148 20.44 -8.20 -18.73
N LYS A 149 21.10 -8.66 -17.66
CA LYS A 149 21.74 -9.98 -17.60
C LYS A 149 20.80 -11.05 -17.05
N PRO A 150 20.94 -12.31 -17.51
CA PRO A 150 20.26 -13.42 -16.88
C PRO A 150 20.77 -13.62 -15.46
N VAL A 151 19.85 -13.85 -14.53
CA VAL A 151 20.14 -14.10 -13.11
C VAL A 151 19.32 -15.29 -12.63
N ARG A 152 19.85 -15.98 -11.62
CA ARG A 152 19.21 -17.09 -10.93
C ARG A 152 19.25 -16.84 -9.43
N LEU A 153 18.14 -17.10 -8.75
CA LEU A 153 17.97 -16.83 -7.32
C LEU A 153 17.12 -17.94 -6.70
N SER A 154 17.48 -18.41 -5.50
CA SER A 154 16.64 -19.29 -4.68
C SER A 154 16.18 -18.49 -3.48
N ALA A 155 14.87 -18.33 -3.31
CA ALA A 155 14.30 -17.44 -2.30
C ALA A 155 12.88 -17.86 -1.90
N LYS A 156 12.44 -17.36 -0.75
CA LYS A 156 11.10 -17.57 -0.21
C LYS A 156 10.16 -16.47 -0.68
N VAL A 157 8.95 -16.85 -1.08
CA VAL A 157 7.87 -15.92 -1.41
C VAL A 157 7.34 -15.27 -0.12
N VAL A 158 7.50 -13.95 -0.01
CA VAL A 158 7.03 -13.17 1.15
C VAL A 158 5.80 -12.31 0.85
N LYS A 159 5.51 -12.07 -0.43
CA LYS A 159 4.27 -11.43 -0.91
C LYS A 159 4.00 -11.87 -2.34
N TYR A 160 2.71 -12.06 -2.65
CA TYR A 160 2.25 -12.52 -3.96
C TYR A 160 1.00 -11.73 -4.36
N ASN A 161 1.06 -11.07 -5.52
CA ASN A 161 0.00 -10.27 -6.09
C ASN A 161 -0.27 -10.73 -7.54
N PRO A 162 -1.25 -11.62 -7.78
CA PRO A 162 -1.53 -12.15 -9.12
C PRO A 162 -2.34 -11.20 -10.00
N GLY A 163 -2.25 -11.39 -11.32
CA GLY A 163 -3.20 -10.83 -12.29
C GLY A 163 -3.12 -9.32 -12.54
N ILE A 164 -2.01 -8.66 -12.20
CA ILE A 164 -1.80 -7.23 -12.46
C ILE A 164 -1.07 -7.07 -13.79
N MET A 165 -1.70 -6.38 -14.75
CA MET A 165 -1.19 -6.19 -16.11
C MET A 165 -0.83 -7.51 -16.82
N GLY A 166 -1.59 -8.58 -16.56
CA GLY A 166 -1.35 -9.91 -17.13
C GLY A 166 -0.16 -10.66 -16.53
N LYS A 167 0.42 -10.17 -15.42
CA LYS A 167 1.56 -10.79 -14.72
C LYS A 167 1.26 -10.96 -13.23
N ASN A 168 2.01 -11.85 -12.62
CA ASN A 168 2.08 -12.05 -11.17
C ASN A 168 3.30 -11.30 -10.63
N TRP A 169 3.10 -10.57 -9.53
CA TRP A 169 4.11 -9.74 -8.88
C TRP A 169 4.46 -10.37 -7.54
N ILE A 170 5.72 -10.76 -7.40
CA ILE A 170 6.19 -11.67 -6.36
C ILE A 170 7.36 -11.01 -5.64
N HIS A 171 7.23 -10.79 -4.35
CA HIS A 171 8.36 -10.37 -3.53
C HIS A 171 9.05 -11.60 -2.95
N LEU A 172 10.37 -11.63 -3.09
CA LEU A 172 11.21 -12.74 -2.68
C LEU A 172 12.28 -12.29 -1.69
N GLN A 173 12.53 -13.13 -0.68
CA GLN A 173 13.60 -12.93 0.30
C GLN A 173 14.36 -14.23 0.53
N ASP A 174 15.69 -14.15 0.63
CA ASP A 174 16.56 -15.30 0.96
C ASP A 174 17.22 -15.18 2.35
N GLY A 175 17.01 -14.05 3.05
CA GLY A 175 17.62 -13.75 4.34
C GLY A 175 18.89 -12.90 4.27
N THR A 176 19.35 -12.56 3.06
CA THR A 176 20.45 -11.61 2.87
C THR A 176 19.93 -10.18 2.79
N GLY A 177 20.82 -9.20 2.94
CA GLY A 177 20.48 -7.77 2.83
C GLY A 177 19.86 -7.19 4.09
N GLN A 178 19.40 -5.94 4.01
CA GLN A 178 18.86 -5.18 5.14
C GLN A 178 17.54 -4.50 4.80
N ALA A 179 16.71 -4.30 5.83
CA ALA A 179 15.47 -3.55 5.69
C ALA A 179 15.72 -2.04 5.52
N ALA A 180 16.77 -1.52 6.15
CA ALA A 180 17.08 -0.09 6.16
C ALA A 180 17.40 0.47 4.76
N ASP A 181 17.90 -0.37 3.85
CA ASP A 181 18.31 0.00 2.49
C ASP A 181 17.51 -0.73 1.40
N ASN A 182 16.45 -1.46 1.78
CA ASN A 182 15.64 -2.31 0.91
C ASN A 182 16.41 -3.42 0.16
N SER A 183 17.64 -3.76 0.56
CA SER A 183 18.43 -4.83 -0.08
C SER A 183 18.01 -6.25 0.33
N HIS A 184 17.08 -6.36 1.28
CA HIS A 184 16.55 -7.64 1.77
C HIS A 184 15.41 -8.25 0.93
N ASP A 185 14.90 -7.52 -0.06
CA ASP A 185 13.74 -7.91 -0.86
C ASP A 185 14.01 -7.64 -2.34
N ILE A 186 13.51 -8.52 -3.20
CA ILE A 186 13.52 -8.29 -4.64
C ILE A 186 12.16 -8.62 -5.25
N LEU A 187 11.73 -7.74 -6.14
CA LEU A 187 10.51 -7.91 -6.91
C LEU A 187 10.77 -8.76 -8.16
N VAL A 188 9.85 -9.69 -8.40
CA VAL A 188 9.87 -10.57 -9.57
C VAL A 188 8.52 -10.48 -10.28
N THR A 189 8.55 -10.40 -11.60
CA THR A 189 7.35 -10.57 -12.43
C THR A 189 7.40 -11.92 -13.14
N SER A 190 6.28 -12.63 -13.20
CA SER A 190 6.16 -13.93 -13.88
C SER A 190 4.74 -14.15 -14.38
N THR A 191 4.56 -15.01 -15.37
CA THR A 191 3.23 -15.56 -15.73
C THR A 191 2.90 -16.84 -14.95
N SER A 192 3.88 -17.43 -14.27
CA SER A 192 3.70 -18.62 -13.44
C SER A 192 3.17 -18.26 -12.05
N GLU A 193 2.34 -19.14 -11.49
CA GLU A 193 1.82 -18.97 -10.14
C GLU A 193 2.85 -19.35 -9.07
N ALA A 194 2.83 -18.62 -7.96
CA ALA A 194 3.61 -18.91 -6.76
C ALA A 194 2.71 -18.91 -5.53
N ARG A 195 3.16 -19.55 -4.45
CA ARG A 195 2.43 -19.58 -3.18
C ARG A 195 3.17 -18.82 -2.10
N LEU A 196 2.44 -18.08 -1.27
CA LEU A 196 3.01 -17.40 -0.12
C LEU A 196 3.71 -18.42 0.80
N GLY A 197 4.97 -18.14 1.17
CA GLY A 197 5.80 -18.99 2.01
C GLY A 197 6.56 -20.11 1.28
N GLU A 198 6.31 -20.34 -0.01
CA GLU A 198 7.04 -21.30 -0.84
C GLU A 198 8.48 -20.84 -1.06
N VAL A 199 9.43 -21.79 -1.03
CA VAL A 199 10.81 -21.56 -1.47
C VAL A 199 10.93 -22.07 -2.90
N LEU A 200 11.41 -21.23 -3.80
CA LEU A 200 11.52 -21.54 -5.21
C LEU A 200 12.83 -21.00 -5.80
N THR A 201 13.23 -21.55 -6.94
CA THR A 201 14.34 -21.03 -7.74
C THR A 201 13.77 -20.26 -8.92
N VAL A 202 14.11 -18.99 -9.02
CA VAL A 202 13.74 -18.11 -10.14
C VAL A 202 14.88 -17.97 -11.12
N SER A 203 14.56 -17.84 -12.40
CA SER A 203 15.51 -17.45 -13.44
C SER A 203 14.85 -16.43 -14.37
N GLY A 204 15.52 -15.32 -14.64
CA GLY A 204 15.00 -14.24 -15.49
C GLY A 204 16.05 -13.16 -15.71
N ASN A 205 15.67 -12.03 -16.31
CA ASN A 205 16.60 -10.93 -16.55
C ASN A 205 16.46 -9.86 -15.46
N LEU A 206 17.57 -9.41 -14.90
CA LEU A 206 17.56 -8.29 -13.97
C LEU A 206 17.35 -6.99 -14.73
N ARG A 207 16.28 -6.25 -14.43
CA ARG A 207 16.00 -4.92 -15.00
C ARG A 207 16.22 -3.85 -13.95
N THR A 208 16.63 -2.68 -14.41
CA THR A 208 16.74 -1.48 -13.58
C THR A 208 15.91 -0.34 -14.14
N ASN A 209 15.37 0.48 -13.24
CA ASN A 209 14.54 1.66 -13.58
C ASN A 209 13.42 1.34 -14.56
N LYS A 210 12.75 0.20 -14.35
CA LYS A 210 11.68 -0.26 -15.24
C LYS A 210 10.41 0.52 -14.92
N ASP A 211 9.89 1.21 -15.93
CA ASP A 211 8.63 1.96 -15.87
C ASP A 211 7.49 1.13 -16.47
N PHE A 212 6.41 0.98 -15.71
CA PHE A 212 5.16 0.33 -16.14
C PHE A 212 4.02 1.33 -16.36
N GLY A 213 4.30 2.64 -16.32
CA GLY A 213 3.34 3.74 -16.48
C GLY A 213 2.70 4.14 -15.14
N ALA A 214 1.93 5.24 -15.16
CA ALA A 214 1.16 5.74 -14.01
C ALA A 214 1.97 5.96 -12.70
N GLY A 215 3.29 6.15 -12.81
CA GLY A 215 4.19 6.34 -11.67
C GLY A 215 4.82 5.05 -11.12
N TYR A 216 4.51 3.88 -11.68
CA TYR A 216 5.09 2.60 -11.26
C TYR A 216 6.47 2.38 -11.86
N VAL A 217 7.48 2.98 -11.24
CA VAL A 217 8.90 2.82 -11.59
C VAL A 217 9.60 1.97 -10.54
N TYR A 218 10.19 0.86 -10.96
CA TYR A 218 10.89 -0.07 -10.08
C TYR A 218 12.40 0.02 -10.30
N PRO A 219 13.19 0.38 -9.27
CA PRO A 219 14.63 0.54 -9.39
C PRO A 219 15.35 -0.76 -9.78
N VAL A 220 14.89 -1.90 -9.26
CA VAL A 220 15.45 -3.24 -9.52
C VAL A 220 14.31 -4.27 -9.49
N LEU A 221 14.24 -5.14 -10.50
CA LEU A 221 13.34 -6.31 -10.50
C LEU A 221 13.87 -7.42 -11.42
N ILE A 222 13.39 -8.65 -11.25
CA ILE A 222 13.60 -9.74 -12.21
C ILE A 222 12.36 -9.85 -13.11
N GLU A 223 12.54 -9.61 -14.40
CA GLU A 223 11.43 -9.54 -15.36
C GLU A 223 11.19 -10.90 -16.04
N ASP A 224 9.92 -11.24 -16.23
CA ASP A 224 9.46 -12.44 -16.97
C ASP A 224 10.14 -13.73 -16.50
N ALA A 225 10.24 -13.89 -15.18
CA ALA A 225 10.96 -14.97 -14.56
C ALA A 225 10.24 -16.31 -14.72
N LEU A 226 11.04 -17.35 -14.95
CA LEU A 226 10.63 -18.74 -14.81
C LEU A 226 10.78 -19.17 -13.36
N LEU A 227 9.78 -19.89 -12.84
CA LEU A 227 9.77 -20.40 -11.47
C LEU A 227 9.98 -21.92 -11.50
N GLN A 228 10.94 -22.42 -10.72
CA GLN A 228 11.25 -23.83 -10.56
C GLN A 228 11.11 -24.22 -9.07
N ARG A 229 10.50 -25.38 -8.83
CA ARG A 229 10.28 -25.98 -7.50
C ARG A 229 11.32 -27.04 -7.20
#